data_AF-A0A971E2D6-F1
#
_entry.id   AF-A0A971E2D6-F1
#
_cell.length_a   1.000
_cell.length_b   1.000
_cell.length_c   1.000
_cell.angle_alpha   90.00
_cell.angle_beta   90.00
_cell.angle_gamma   90.00
#
_symmetry.space_group_name_H-M   'P 1'
#
loop_
_entity.id
_entity.type
_entity.pdbx_description
1 polymer ?
#
loop_
_entity_poly.entity_id
_entity_poly.type
_entity_poly.pdbx_seq_one_letter_code
_entity_poly.pdbx_strand_id
1 'polypeptide(L)'
;MQHKFNHEYHQSLVYKIMNARKPDVVLVTFEDSLDMIKRIHKMTGGLKQIVYLTGWQYDGHDSKYPAWHEVNHRLARPQDKSPRDSFLWLMREAKKYNAFVSVHVNMCDAYENSPLWKTYYDENLLIRDKDGNLVKGGVWDGDQSYLVSKAAEWRSGRAKERIDYLIDLLQLAEVGTVHIDVFHPRPSEYHGITYDDDVVACQEILKYFISRGVEVTNEWFHHEYAGLMPYAWHFNLDERSRLKYPPSVITGGGPGCNLRWARRHTATAWPGWFTAPEAGCLYEDCWGTSIDGEPTKDLRAFTHDFFTRTLQWHFLNNHRVIKHVHTPQVYEVYFEDDVVTSMRTSDRHFTLTHQGRVLREQSDLLIPALWLDRTLMGYSENGCTREWELSADWADASRAKVTTVTPAGNESSTQVPVVNGKIRLTLEPRQGVMVTPA
;
A
#
# COMPACT_ATOMS: atom_id res chain seq x y z
N MET A 1 -8.70 -3.18 -25.11
CA MET A 1 -9.11 -2.17 -24.10
C MET A 1 -8.40 -2.51 -22.81
N GLN A 2 -7.77 -1.53 -22.17
CA GLN A 2 -7.12 -1.71 -20.87
C GLN A 2 -8.20 -1.95 -19.82
N HIS A 3 -8.03 -2.97 -18.96
CA HIS A 3 -8.95 -3.23 -17.85
C HIS A 3 -8.98 -2.00 -16.93
N LYS A 4 -10.18 -1.53 -16.57
CA LYS A 4 -10.36 -0.45 -15.60
C LYS A 4 -10.51 -1.08 -14.22
N PHE A 5 -9.63 -0.71 -13.31
CA PHE A 5 -9.65 -1.20 -11.94
C PHE A 5 -10.86 -0.67 -11.15
N ASN A 6 -11.34 -1.47 -10.19
CA ASN A 6 -12.40 -1.27 -9.21
C ASN A 6 -12.06 -0.12 -8.26
N HIS A 7 -10.76 0.05 -7.97
CA HIS A 7 -10.26 1.14 -7.16
C HIS A 7 -9.24 1.99 -7.92
N GLU A 8 -9.31 3.30 -7.68
CA GLU A 8 -8.23 4.22 -7.99
C GLU A 8 -7.20 4.15 -6.86
N TYR A 9 -6.32 3.13 -6.92
CA TYR A 9 -5.33 2.88 -5.86
C TYR A 9 -4.41 4.07 -5.64
N HIS A 10 -4.05 4.80 -6.70
CA HIS A 10 -3.25 6.02 -6.65
C HIS A 10 -3.94 7.21 -5.95
N GLN A 11 -5.22 7.09 -5.61
CA GLN A 11 -6.07 8.06 -4.90
C GLN A 11 -6.70 7.46 -3.63
N SER A 12 -6.15 6.32 -3.15
CA SER A 12 -6.64 5.63 -1.96
C SER A 12 -5.51 5.44 -0.97
N LEU A 13 -5.81 5.57 0.33
CA LEU A 13 -4.89 5.21 1.40
C LEU A 13 -4.91 3.68 1.57
N VAL A 14 -3.85 3.03 1.07
CA VAL A 14 -3.69 1.57 1.16
C VAL A 14 -2.78 1.25 2.34
N TYR A 15 -3.19 0.36 3.24
CA TYR A 15 -2.38 -0.07 4.38
C TYR A 15 -2.73 -1.48 4.85
N LYS A 16 -1.81 -2.11 5.59
CA LYS A 16 -2.01 -3.42 6.23
C LYS A 16 -2.32 -3.22 7.71
N ILE A 17 -3.12 -4.11 8.32
CA ILE A 17 -3.29 -4.22 9.78
C ILE A 17 -2.86 -5.63 10.19
N MET A 18 -1.86 -5.74 11.05
CA MET A 18 -1.44 -7.02 11.62
C MET A 18 -2.41 -7.46 12.72
N ASN A 19 -3.22 -8.46 12.44
CA ASN A 19 -4.18 -8.99 13.40
C ASN A 19 -3.55 -9.99 14.37
N ALA A 20 -2.81 -10.97 13.86
CA ALA A 20 -2.23 -12.03 14.68
C ALA A 20 -0.93 -12.59 14.10
N ARG A 21 -0.08 -13.10 14.98
CA ARG A 21 1.15 -13.84 14.67
C ARG A 21 1.16 -15.17 15.40
N LYS A 22 1.91 -16.12 14.83
CA LYS A 22 2.19 -17.39 15.48
C LYS A 22 3.11 -17.23 16.70
N PRO A 23 3.11 -18.22 17.62
CA PRO A 23 2.14 -19.30 17.72
C PRO A 23 0.77 -18.81 18.20
N ASP A 24 0.72 -17.88 19.16
CA ASP A 24 -0.52 -17.52 19.86
C ASP A 24 -0.68 -16.02 20.18
N VAL A 25 -0.21 -15.12 19.32
CA VAL A 25 -0.28 -13.67 19.58
C VAL A 25 -1.40 -13.00 18.78
N VAL A 26 -2.36 -12.37 19.46
CA VAL A 26 -3.32 -11.43 18.85
C VAL A 26 -2.84 -10.00 19.12
N LEU A 27 -2.55 -9.27 18.05
CA LEU A 27 -2.08 -7.88 18.10
C LEU A 27 -3.25 -6.90 17.95
N VAL A 28 -4.12 -7.15 16.98
CA VAL A 28 -5.28 -6.29 16.66
C VAL A 28 -6.48 -7.19 16.35
N THR A 29 -7.55 -7.11 17.14
CA THR A 29 -8.81 -7.84 16.85
C THR A 29 -9.56 -7.19 15.69
N PHE A 30 -10.65 -7.80 15.22
CA PHE A 30 -11.52 -7.15 14.23
C PHE A 30 -12.22 -5.90 14.79
N GLU A 31 -12.52 -5.85 16.09
CA GLU A 31 -13.09 -4.65 16.73
C GLU A 31 -12.06 -3.51 16.84
N ASP A 32 -10.82 -3.84 17.23
CA ASP A 32 -9.72 -2.88 17.23
C ASP A 32 -9.45 -2.35 15.80
N SER A 33 -9.50 -3.24 14.79
CA SER A 33 -9.32 -2.86 13.38
C SER A 33 -10.37 -1.84 12.95
N LEU A 34 -11.64 -2.04 13.34
CA LEU A 34 -12.70 -1.08 13.06
C LEU A 34 -12.48 0.26 13.80
N ASP A 35 -12.03 0.24 15.06
CA ASP A 35 -11.70 1.49 15.78
C ASP A 35 -10.59 2.26 15.06
N MET A 36 -9.53 1.58 14.64
CA MET A 36 -8.43 2.19 13.89
C MET A 36 -8.93 2.81 12.57
N ILE A 37 -9.77 2.11 11.81
CA ILE A 37 -10.39 2.61 10.56
C ILE A 37 -11.21 3.88 10.82
N LYS A 38 -12.00 3.91 11.90
CA LYS A 38 -12.81 5.09 12.28
C LYS A 38 -11.95 6.30 12.60
N ARG A 39 -10.85 6.08 13.32
CA ARG A 39 -9.91 7.12 13.73
C ARG A 39 -9.12 7.66 12.54
N ILE A 40 -8.68 6.78 11.65
CA ILE A 40 -8.04 7.16 10.38
C ILE A 40 -9.03 7.97 9.53
N HIS A 41 -10.28 7.52 9.37
CA HIS A 41 -11.30 8.26 8.62
C HIS A 41 -11.48 9.69 9.13
N LYS A 42 -11.58 9.89 10.45
CA LYS A 42 -11.68 11.23 11.04
C LYS A 42 -10.45 12.08 10.74
N MET A 43 -9.27 11.50 10.93
CA MET A 43 -7.98 12.18 10.74
C MET A 43 -7.74 12.58 9.28
N THR A 44 -8.21 11.79 8.31
CA THR A 44 -8.02 12.09 6.89
C THR A 44 -9.19 12.87 6.28
N GLY A 45 -10.17 13.27 7.08
CA GLY A 45 -11.40 13.89 6.57
C GLY A 45 -12.22 12.96 5.66
N GLY A 46 -12.00 11.65 5.73
CA GLY A 46 -12.76 10.65 4.98
C GLY A 46 -12.12 10.17 3.68
N LEU A 47 -10.80 10.30 3.54
CA LEU A 47 -10.04 9.70 2.43
C LEU A 47 -10.39 8.20 2.30
N LYS A 48 -10.52 7.72 1.06
CA LYS A 48 -10.80 6.31 0.77
C LYS A 48 -9.68 5.43 1.32
N GLN A 49 -10.06 4.35 2.00
CA GLN A 49 -9.13 3.42 2.63
C GLN A 49 -9.25 2.03 1.97
N ILE A 50 -8.12 1.41 1.68
CA ILE A 50 -8.03 -0.01 1.29
C ILE A 50 -7.18 -0.70 2.36
N VAL A 51 -7.78 -1.65 3.07
CA VAL A 51 -7.21 -2.21 4.29
C VAL A 51 -7.00 -3.70 4.11
N TYR A 52 -5.76 -4.16 4.21
CA TYR A 52 -5.45 -5.59 4.16
C TYR A 52 -5.16 -6.14 5.54
N LEU A 53 -5.90 -7.16 5.95
CA LEU A 53 -5.71 -7.82 7.22
C LEU A 53 -4.61 -8.89 7.11
N THR A 54 -3.50 -8.69 7.82
CA THR A 54 -2.39 -9.65 7.92
C THR A 54 -2.62 -10.58 9.11
N GLY A 55 -2.47 -11.88 8.91
CA GLY A 55 -2.72 -12.88 9.96
C GLY A 55 -4.19 -13.09 10.33
N TRP A 56 -5.08 -12.80 9.40
CA TRP A 56 -6.53 -13.03 9.51
C TRP A 56 -6.93 -14.52 9.57
N GLN A 57 -6.06 -15.43 9.11
CA GLN A 57 -6.35 -16.85 8.94
C GLN A 57 -5.61 -17.75 9.94
N TYR A 58 -6.18 -18.93 10.23
CA TYR A 58 -5.60 -19.98 11.08
C TYR A 58 -4.91 -19.43 12.35
N ASP A 59 -3.58 -19.57 12.43
CA ASP A 59 -2.78 -19.23 13.60
C ASP A 59 -2.10 -17.84 13.52
N GLY A 60 -2.42 -17.05 12.50
CA GLY A 60 -1.82 -15.73 12.27
C GLY A 60 -1.07 -15.62 10.95
N HIS A 61 -0.21 -14.61 10.84
CA HIS A 61 0.64 -14.40 9.66
C HIS A 61 1.55 -15.62 9.39
N ASP A 62 1.91 -15.84 8.12
CA ASP A 62 2.73 -16.96 7.67
C ASP A 62 2.24 -18.33 8.15
N SER A 63 0.91 -18.50 8.21
CA SER A 63 0.25 -19.69 8.74
C SER A 63 -0.49 -20.51 7.70
N LYS A 64 -0.17 -21.81 7.69
CA LYS A 64 -0.86 -22.87 6.94
C LYS A 64 -0.94 -22.64 5.44
N TYR A 65 -0.15 -21.72 4.88
CA TYR A 65 -0.02 -21.60 3.44
C TYR A 65 0.33 -22.96 2.81
N PRO A 66 -0.26 -23.28 1.66
CA PRO A 66 -1.02 -22.35 0.82
C PRO A 66 -2.47 -22.19 1.30
N ALA A 67 -3.01 -22.99 2.23
CA ALA A 67 -4.42 -22.96 2.62
C ALA A 67 -4.95 -21.59 3.12
N TRP A 68 -6.21 -21.27 2.77
CA TRP A 68 -6.91 -20.04 3.17
C TRP A 68 -8.32 -20.32 3.74
N HIS A 69 -8.60 -21.57 4.14
CA HIS A 69 -9.99 -22.02 4.28
C HIS A 69 -10.66 -21.60 5.59
N GLU A 70 -9.90 -21.01 6.52
CA GLU A 70 -10.34 -20.75 7.89
C GLU A 70 -9.92 -19.35 8.37
N VAL A 71 -10.90 -18.60 8.86
CA VAL A 71 -10.66 -17.33 9.57
C VAL A 71 -10.19 -17.65 10.99
N ASN A 72 -9.13 -17.00 11.45
CA ASN A 72 -8.52 -17.19 12.76
C ASN A 72 -9.55 -17.02 13.88
N HIS A 73 -9.81 -18.09 14.63
CA HIS A 73 -10.85 -18.13 15.65
C HIS A 73 -10.63 -17.13 16.80
N ARG A 74 -9.38 -16.72 17.05
CA ARG A 74 -9.02 -15.77 18.11
C ARG A 74 -9.38 -14.32 17.76
N LEU A 75 -9.70 -14.04 16.50
CA LEU A 75 -10.14 -12.72 16.05
C LEU A 75 -11.67 -12.54 16.12
N ALA A 76 -12.40 -13.63 16.42
CA ALA A 76 -13.85 -13.62 16.48
C ALA A 76 -14.35 -12.71 17.61
N ARG A 77 -15.47 -12.05 17.34
CA ARG A 77 -16.22 -11.29 18.33
C ARG A 77 -17.09 -12.26 19.14
N PRO A 78 -17.13 -12.17 20.48
CA PRO A 78 -17.89 -13.10 21.32
C PRO A 78 -19.38 -13.23 20.97
N GLN A 79 -19.96 -12.17 20.39
CA GLN A 79 -21.38 -12.07 20.01
C GLN A 79 -21.71 -12.64 18.63
N ASP A 80 -20.72 -12.93 17.80
CA ASP A 80 -20.95 -13.47 16.46
C ASP A 80 -20.90 -15.00 16.48
N LYS A 81 -21.60 -15.65 15.53
CA LYS A 81 -21.73 -17.11 15.49
C LYS A 81 -20.46 -17.82 15.03
N SER A 82 -19.60 -17.12 14.30
CA SER A 82 -18.35 -17.67 13.76
C SER A 82 -17.31 -16.58 13.53
N PRO A 83 -16.02 -16.92 13.45
CA PRO A 83 -14.95 -15.95 13.11
C PRO A 83 -15.18 -15.29 11.75
N ARG A 84 -15.73 -16.06 10.79
CA ARG A 84 -16.16 -15.54 9.48
C ARG A 84 -17.22 -14.46 9.62
N ASP A 85 -18.23 -14.65 10.47
CA ASP A 85 -19.27 -13.65 10.68
C ASP A 85 -18.71 -12.34 11.25
N SER A 86 -17.69 -12.42 12.12
CA SER A 86 -16.98 -11.25 12.63
C SER A 86 -16.18 -10.53 11.55
N PHE A 87 -15.51 -11.26 10.67
CA PHE A 87 -14.83 -10.66 9.51
C PHE A 87 -15.84 -9.94 8.59
N LEU A 88 -16.96 -10.60 8.25
CA LEU A 88 -18.00 -10.01 7.41
C LEU A 88 -18.68 -8.81 8.08
N TRP A 89 -18.84 -8.83 9.40
CA TRP A 89 -19.27 -7.65 10.16
C TRP A 89 -18.29 -6.48 9.99
N LEU A 90 -16.99 -6.73 10.14
CA LEU A 90 -15.96 -5.70 9.98
C LEU A 90 -16.02 -5.08 8.59
N MET A 91 -16.11 -5.89 7.52
CA MET A 91 -16.27 -5.37 6.15
C MET A 91 -17.48 -4.46 5.99
N ARG A 92 -18.65 -4.87 6.52
CA ARG A 92 -19.88 -4.07 6.44
C ARG A 92 -19.78 -2.76 7.22
N GLU A 93 -19.22 -2.79 8.43
CA GLU A 93 -19.08 -1.59 9.26
C GLU A 93 -18.02 -0.63 8.73
N ALA A 94 -16.92 -1.14 8.19
CA ALA A 94 -15.83 -0.34 7.62
C ALA A 94 -16.30 0.48 6.40
N LYS A 95 -17.21 -0.04 5.56
CA LYS A 95 -17.78 0.68 4.42
C LYS A 95 -18.40 2.03 4.80
N LYS A 96 -18.95 2.17 6.02
CA LYS A 96 -19.50 3.44 6.55
C LYS A 96 -18.45 4.54 6.71
N TYR A 97 -17.17 4.17 6.70
CA TYR A 97 -16.01 5.04 6.86
C TYR A 97 -15.16 5.08 5.59
N ASN A 98 -15.77 4.84 4.43
CA ASN A 98 -15.10 4.82 3.12
C ASN A 98 -13.90 3.84 3.09
N ALA A 99 -14.01 2.73 3.83
CA ALA A 99 -12.96 1.74 3.98
C ALA A 99 -13.38 0.37 3.41
N PHE A 100 -12.50 -0.18 2.59
CA PHE A 100 -12.67 -1.46 1.90
C PHE A 100 -11.69 -2.46 2.49
N VAL A 101 -12.20 -3.32 3.39
CA VAL A 101 -11.41 -4.31 4.11
C VAL A 101 -11.31 -5.59 3.29
N SER A 102 -10.09 -6.05 3.09
CA SER A 102 -9.75 -7.32 2.47
C SER A 102 -8.58 -7.96 3.23
N VAL A 103 -7.94 -8.97 2.66
CA VAL A 103 -6.96 -9.81 3.32
C VAL A 103 -5.62 -9.85 2.59
N HIS A 104 -4.58 -10.10 3.38
CA HIS A 104 -3.27 -10.53 2.93
C HIS A 104 -3.24 -12.06 2.86
N VAL A 105 -2.83 -12.61 1.71
CA VAL A 105 -2.65 -14.04 1.47
C VAL A 105 -1.31 -14.30 0.76
N ASN A 106 -0.88 -15.55 0.67
CA ASN A 106 0.33 -15.96 -0.04
C ASN A 106 0.01 -17.16 -0.95
N MET A 107 0.53 -17.13 -2.18
CA MET A 107 0.42 -18.20 -3.18
C MET A 107 1.77 -18.83 -3.56
N CYS A 108 2.87 -18.36 -2.98
CA CYS A 108 4.22 -18.82 -3.28
C CYS A 108 4.76 -19.81 -2.24
N ASP A 109 4.28 -19.73 -1.00
CA ASP A 109 4.75 -20.58 0.09
C ASP A 109 3.77 -21.70 0.44
N ALA A 110 4.32 -22.85 0.83
CA ALA A 110 3.64 -23.99 1.40
C ALA A 110 4.38 -24.47 2.65
N TYR A 111 3.64 -24.85 3.70
CA TYR A 111 4.21 -25.40 4.93
C TYR A 111 3.74 -26.84 5.15
N GLU A 112 4.60 -27.67 5.74
CA GLU A 112 4.28 -29.08 6.05
C GLU A 112 3.08 -29.22 6.99
N ASN A 113 2.87 -28.23 7.85
CA ASN A 113 1.76 -28.19 8.78
C ASN A 113 0.44 -27.69 8.17
N SER A 114 0.41 -27.39 6.86
CA SER A 114 -0.78 -26.98 6.11
C SER A 114 -1.74 -28.15 5.91
N PRO A 115 -3.06 -27.95 6.00
CA PRO A 115 -4.03 -28.99 5.65
C PRO A 115 -3.97 -29.38 4.17
N LEU A 116 -3.36 -28.56 3.30
CA LEU A 116 -3.17 -28.85 1.89
C LEU A 116 -1.81 -29.50 1.57
N TRP A 117 -0.93 -29.70 2.55
CA TRP A 117 0.43 -30.19 2.31
C TRP A 117 0.45 -31.50 1.53
N LYS A 118 -0.30 -32.51 2.01
CA LYS A 118 -0.36 -33.84 1.37
C LYS A 118 -0.84 -33.73 -0.08
N THR A 119 -1.89 -32.95 -0.33
CA THR A 119 -2.42 -32.72 -1.68
C THR A 119 -1.37 -32.09 -2.59
N TYR A 120 -0.68 -31.04 -2.12
CA TYR A 120 0.34 -30.34 -2.93
C TYR A 120 1.56 -31.20 -3.20
N TYR A 121 1.94 -32.04 -2.23
CA TYR A 121 3.04 -32.98 -2.40
C TYR A 121 2.70 -34.08 -3.41
N ASP A 122 1.53 -34.74 -3.24
CA ASP A 122 1.11 -35.89 -4.05
C ASP A 122 0.75 -35.49 -5.49
N GLU A 123 0.15 -34.32 -5.68
CA GLU A 123 -0.19 -33.77 -7.00
C GLU A 123 0.99 -33.03 -7.65
N ASN A 124 2.16 -33.05 -7.00
CA ASN A 124 3.40 -32.49 -7.52
C ASN A 124 3.27 -30.99 -7.89
N LEU A 125 2.75 -30.19 -6.95
CA LEU A 125 2.52 -28.75 -7.10
C LEU A 125 3.62 -27.89 -6.47
N LEU A 126 4.53 -28.50 -5.71
CA LEU A 126 5.67 -27.85 -5.05
C LEU A 126 6.90 -27.89 -5.96
N ILE A 127 7.61 -26.78 -6.09
CA ILE A 127 8.83 -26.67 -6.88
C ILE A 127 9.87 -27.67 -6.37
N ARG A 128 10.45 -28.40 -7.32
CA ARG A 128 11.56 -29.33 -7.08
C ARG A 128 12.78 -28.95 -7.92
N ASP A 129 13.95 -29.22 -7.37
CA ASP A 129 15.23 -29.14 -8.09
C ASP A 129 15.35 -30.30 -9.10
N LYS A 130 16.40 -30.26 -9.93
CA LYS A 130 16.67 -31.30 -10.94
C LYS A 130 16.76 -32.73 -10.38
N ASP A 131 17.07 -32.89 -9.09
CA ASP A 131 17.23 -34.17 -8.42
C ASP A 131 15.91 -34.62 -7.75
N GLY A 132 14.85 -33.82 -7.86
CA GLY A 132 13.51 -34.10 -7.33
C GLY A 132 13.30 -33.66 -5.88
N ASN A 133 14.27 -32.99 -5.25
CA ASN A 133 14.15 -32.50 -3.88
C ASN A 133 13.29 -31.25 -3.86
N LEU A 134 12.48 -31.09 -2.80
CA LEU A 134 11.68 -29.89 -2.62
C LEU A 134 12.58 -28.67 -2.43
N VAL A 135 12.30 -27.62 -3.20
CA VAL A 135 12.97 -26.33 -3.05
C VAL A 135 12.35 -25.60 -1.85
N LYS A 136 13.18 -25.35 -0.85
CA LYS A 136 12.82 -24.61 0.37
C LYS A 136 12.53 -23.14 0.05
N GLY A 137 11.94 -22.39 0.96
CA GLY A 137 11.86 -20.93 0.92
C GLY A 137 12.46 -20.33 2.19
N GLY A 138 11.90 -19.21 2.63
CA GLY A 138 12.23 -18.62 3.93
C GLY A 138 11.80 -19.49 5.12
N VAL A 139 12.41 -19.27 6.27
CA VAL A 139 11.93 -19.80 7.55
C VAL A 139 11.20 -18.67 8.26
N TRP A 140 9.91 -18.85 8.49
CA TRP A 140 9.00 -17.82 8.99
C TRP A 140 8.32 -18.30 10.26
N ASP A 141 8.47 -17.55 11.36
CA ASP A 141 7.96 -17.88 12.70
C ASP A 141 8.27 -19.35 13.13
N GLY A 142 9.43 -19.86 12.72
CA GLY A 142 9.92 -21.20 13.04
C GLY A 142 9.54 -22.30 12.04
N ASP A 143 8.64 -22.03 11.09
CA ASP A 143 8.24 -22.99 10.06
C ASP A 143 9.05 -22.79 8.77
N GLN A 144 9.52 -23.91 8.19
CA GLN A 144 10.15 -23.90 6.87
C GLN A 144 9.08 -23.83 5.78
N SER A 145 9.13 -22.79 4.95
CA SER A 145 8.33 -22.74 3.71
C SER A 145 8.96 -23.59 2.60
N TYR A 146 8.13 -24.06 1.69
CA TYR A 146 8.50 -24.70 0.42
C TYR A 146 7.76 -24.01 -0.70
N LEU A 147 8.41 -23.91 -1.86
CA LEU A 147 7.89 -23.06 -2.92
C LEU A 147 6.82 -23.76 -3.75
N VAL A 148 5.77 -23.04 -4.10
CA VAL A 148 4.69 -23.50 -4.98
C VAL A 148 5.00 -23.15 -6.43
N SER A 149 4.78 -24.09 -7.35
CA SER A 149 4.83 -23.84 -8.79
C SER A 149 3.47 -23.32 -9.26
N LYS A 150 3.40 -22.07 -9.74
CA LYS A 150 2.14 -21.43 -10.13
C LYS A 150 1.62 -22.02 -11.42
N ALA A 151 2.51 -22.36 -12.36
CA ALA A 151 2.14 -23.07 -13.58
C ALA A 151 1.60 -24.49 -13.29
N ALA A 152 2.20 -25.26 -12.37
CA ALA A 152 1.66 -26.56 -12.00
C ALA A 152 0.29 -26.43 -11.29
N GLU A 153 0.18 -25.52 -10.32
CA GLU A 153 -1.06 -25.25 -9.57
C GLU A 153 -2.19 -24.72 -10.45
N TRP A 154 -1.87 -23.89 -11.44
CA TRP A 154 -2.83 -23.38 -12.42
C TRP A 154 -3.34 -24.49 -13.34
N ARG A 155 -2.42 -25.31 -13.88
CA ARG A 155 -2.75 -26.42 -14.79
C ARG A 155 -3.58 -27.51 -14.12
N SER A 156 -3.38 -27.76 -12.83
CA SER A 156 -4.18 -28.73 -12.07
C SER A 156 -5.58 -28.25 -11.74
N GLY A 157 -5.85 -26.94 -11.85
CA GLY A 157 -7.13 -26.32 -11.47
C GLY A 157 -7.20 -25.92 -9.99
N ARG A 158 -6.23 -26.32 -9.15
CA ARG A 158 -6.21 -26.02 -7.72
C ARG A 158 -6.17 -24.53 -7.41
N ALA A 159 -5.46 -23.74 -8.23
CA ALA A 159 -5.45 -22.29 -8.10
C ALA A 159 -6.86 -21.71 -8.19
N LYS A 160 -7.66 -22.13 -9.18
CA LYS A 160 -9.04 -21.64 -9.36
C LYS A 160 -9.93 -22.03 -8.19
N GLU A 161 -9.85 -23.29 -7.74
CA GLU A 161 -10.64 -23.78 -6.60
C GLU A 161 -10.38 -22.94 -5.33
N ARG A 162 -9.12 -22.63 -5.04
CA ARG A 162 -8.73 -21.83 -3.87
C ARG A 162 -9.15 -20.37 -3.99
N ILE A 163 -9.00 -19.80 -5.17
CA ILE A 163 -9.43 -18.42 -5.46
C ILE A 163 -10.93 -18.31 -5.25
N ASP A 164 -11.70 -19.22 -5.83
CA ASP A 164 -13.16 -19.25 -5.69
C ASP A 164 -13.57 -19.42 -4.23
N TYR A 165 -12.96 -20.38 -3.53
CA TYR A 165 -13.23 -20.59 -2.11
C TYR A 165 -12.95 -19.35 -1.27
N LEU A 166 -11.80 -18.68 -1.47
CA LEU A 166 -11.44 -17.47 -0.72
C LEU A 166 -12.44 -16.34 -0.98
N ILE A 167 -12.77 -16.11 -2.25
CA ILE A 167 -13.72 -15.08 -2.67
C ILE A 167 -15.09 -15.33 -2.04
N ASP A 168 -15.57 -16.57 -2.02
CA ASP A 168 -16.88 -16.93 -1.47
C ASP A 168 -16.88 -16.94 0.07
N LEU A 169 -15.80 -17.42 0.69
CA LEU A 169 -15.62 -17.43 2.14
C LEU A 169 -15.71 -16.00 2.68
N LEU A 170 -14.99 -15.06 2.08
CA LEU A 170 -14.83 -13.70 2.60
C LEU A 170 -15.67 -12.66 1.86
N GLN A 171 -16.43 -13.07 0.84
CA GLN A 171 -17.23 -12.17 -0.01
C GLN A 171 -16.38 -11.07 -0.66
N LEU A 172 -15.16 -11.41 -1.11
CA LEU A 172 -14.17 -10.41 -1.56
C LEU A 172 -14.62 -9.66 -2.81
N ALA A 173 -15.49 -10.24 -3.64
CA ALA A 173 -16.08 -9.55 -4.78
C ALA A 173 -16.88 -8.30 -4.38
N GLU A 174 -17.38 -8.21 -3.14
CA GLU A 174 -18.05 -6.99 -2.65
C GLU A 174 -17.11 -5.82 -2.37
N VAL A 175 -15.83 -6.10 -2.12
CA VAL A 175 -14.81 -5.09 -1.84
C VAL A 175 -13.81 -4.94 -2.97
N GLY A 176 -13.76 -5.88 -3.91
CA GLY A 176 -13.09 -5.74 -5.20
C GLY A 176 -11.58 -5.93 -5.21
N THR A 177 -10.97 -6.39 -4.12
CA THR A 177 -9.50 -6.37 -3.96
C THR A 177 -8.99 -7.46 -3.02
N VAL A 178 -7.75 -7.92 -3.19
CA VAL A 178 -6.98 -8.81 -2.31
C VAL A 178 -5.49 -8.47 -2.41
N HIS A 179 -4.71 -8.73 -1.37
CA HIS A 179 -3.26 -8.61 -1.41
C HIS A 179 -2.61 -9.98 -1.42
N ILE A 180 -1.81 -10.29 -2.44
CA ILE A 180 -1.01 -11.50 -2.49
C ILE A 180 0.44 -11.13 -2.21
N ASP A 181 0.98 -11.62 -1.11
CA ASP A 181 2.36 -11.41 -0.72
C ASP A 181 3.32 -12.19 -1.63
N VAL A 182 4.50 -11.63 -1.87
CA VAL A 182 5.59 -12.24 -2.65
C VAL A 182 5.14 -12.88 -3.98
N PHE A 183 4.09 -12.40 -4.66
CA PHE A 183 3.57 -13.08 -5.85
C PHE A 183 4.50 -12.91 -7.05
N HIS A 184 5.39 -13.88 -7.27
CA HIS A 184 6.39 -13.79 -8.34
C HIS A 184 6.62 -15.11 -9.07
N PRO A 185 6.90 -15.07 -10.37
CA PRO A 185 7.17 -16.27 -11.16
C PRO A 185 8.48 -16.94 -10.71
N ARG A 186 8.50 -18.27 -10.71
CA ARG A 186 9.66 -19.10 -10.36
C ARG A 186 9.72 -20.30 -11.32
N PRO A 187 10.87 -20.54 -11.98
CA PRO A 187 11.04 -21.74 -12.79
C PRO A 187 11.07 -23.00 -11.91
N SER A 188 10.82 -24.15 -12.52
CA SER A 188 11.02 -25.45 -11.88
C SER A 188 11.59 -26.45 -12.87
N GLU A 189 12.86 -26.82 -12.65
CA GLU A 189 13.59 -27.76 -13.52
C GLU A 189 12.92 -29.13 -13.55
N TYR A 190 12.49 -29.64 -12.39
CA TYR A 190 11.82 -30.94 -12.29
C TYR A 190 10.54 -31.02 -13.14
N HIS A 191 9.75 -29.95 -13.17
CA HIS A 191 8.52 -29.90 -13.94
C HIS A 191 8.74 -29.55 -15.43
N GLY A 192 9.97 -29.20 -15.83
CA GLY A 192 10.22 -28.60 -17.13
C GLY A 192 9.49 -27.26 -17.32
N ILE A 193 9.28 -26.50 -16.24
CA ILE A 193 8.59 -25.20 -16.25
C ILE A 193 9.66 -24.11 -16.29
N THR A 194 9.66 -23.33 -17.37
CA THR A 194 10.54 -22.15 -17.50
C THR A 194 10.01 -20.96 -16.69
N TYR A 195 10.81 -19.90 -16.58
CA TYR A 195 10.35 -18.65 -15.99
C TYR A 195 9.13 -18.08 -16.77
N ASP A 196 9.19 -18.10 -18.10
CA ASP A 196 8.12 -17.58 -18.96
C ASP A 196 6.83 -18.39 -18.84
N ASP A 197 6.93 -19.72 -18.69
CA ASP A 197 5.75 -20.57 -18.42
C ASP A 197 5.04 -20.16 -17.12
N ASP A 198 5.81 -19.87 -16.08
CA ASP A 198 5.29 -19.46 -14.77
C ASP A 198 4.78 -18.02 -14.80
N VAL A 199 5.39 -17.12 -15.58
CA VAL A 199 4.87 -15.77 -15.87
C VAL A 199 3.48 -15.86 -16.50
N VAL A 200 3.30 -16.71 -17.52
CA VAL A 200 2.00 -16.92 -18.17
C VAL A 200 0.97 -17.40 -17.15
N ALA A 201 1.33 -18.37 -16.29
CA ALA A 201 0.43 -18.82 -15.24
C ALA A 201 0.07 -17.73 -14.24
N CYS A 202 1.04 -16.92 -13.79
CA CYS A 202 0.79 -15.77 -12.92
C CYS A 202 -0.17 -14.76 -13.58
N GLN A 203 0.02 -14.43 -14.87
CA GLN A 203 -0.89 -13.56 -15.60
C GLN A 203 -2.30 -14.14 -15.70
N GLU A 204 -2.44 -15.44 -15.94
CA GLU A 204 -3.75 -16.11 -15.98
C GLU A 204 -4.42 -16.14 -14.61
N ILE A 205 -3.67 -16.32 -13.52
CA ILE A 205 -4.17 -16.20 -12.14
C ILE A 205 -4.70 -14.78 -11.88
N LEU A 206 -3.94 -13.73 -12.24
CA LEU A 206 -4.37 -12.33 -12.08
C LEU A 206 -5.65 -12.04 -12.89
N LYS A 207 -5.70 -12.49 -14.16
CA LYS A 207 -6.90 -12.37 -15.01
C LYS A 207 -8.09 -13.13 -14.42
N TYR A 208 -7.85 -14.27 -13.79
CA TYR A 208 -8.91 -15.05 -13.15
C TYR A 208 -9.50 -14.32 -11.95
N PHE A 209 -8.68 -13.78 -11.05
CA PHE A 209 -9.15 -12.89 -9.98
C PHE A 209 -10.00 -11.74 -10.54
N ILE A 210 -9.50 -11.05 -11.57
CA ILE A 210 -10.23 -9.95 -12.24
C ILE A 210 -11.59 -10.44 -12.78
N SER A 211 -11.63 -11.63 -13.40
CA SER A 211 -12.88 -12.22 -13.91
C SER A 211 -13.89 -12.55 -12.81
N ARG A 212 -13.42 -12.68 -11.56
CA ARG A 212 -14.22 -12.87 -10.35
C ARG A 212 -14.53 -11.56 -9.60
N GLY A 213 -14.21 -10.42 -10.22
CA GLY A 213 -14.47 -9.09 -9.66
C GLY A 213 -13.48 -8.66 -8.58
N VAL A 214 -12.31 -9.30 -8.48
CA VAL A 214 -11.31 -9.01 -7.45
C VAL A 214 -9.98 -8.65 -8.10
N GLU A 215 -9.37 -7.55 -7.66
CA GLU A 215 -8.05 -7.13 -8.09
C GLU A 215 -6.97 -7.57 -7.13
N VAL A 216 -5.82 -7.92 -7.67
CA VAL A 216 -4.66 -8.34 -6.89
C VAL A 216 -3.69 -7.20 -6.77
N THR A 217 -3.39 -6.81 -5.54
CA THR A 217 -2.18 -6.05 -5.21
C THR A 217 -1.09 -7.01 -4.77
N ASN A 218 0.16 -6.60 -4.92
CA ASN A 218 1.31 -7.47 -4.64
C ASN A 218 2.32 -6.75 -3.75
N GLU A 219 3.25 -7.50 -3.18
CA GLU A 219 4.37 -6.94 -2.44
C GLU A 219 5.28 -6.08 -3.36
N TRP A 220 5.59 -6.58 -4.56
CA TRP A 220 6.47 -5.96 -5.56
C TRP A 220 5.81 -5.87 -6.94
N PHE A 221 6.26 -4.94 -7.77
CA PHE A 221 5.84 -4.88 -9.17
C PHE A 221 6.77 -5.67 -10.10
N HIS A 222 6.15 -6.40 -11.02
CA HIS A 222 6.78 -7.06 -12.17
C HIS A 222 6.20 -6.45 -13.45
N HIS A 223 7.05 -6.14 -14.43
CA HIS A 223 6.61 -5.47 -15.67
C HIS A 223 5.59 -6.28 -16.46
N GLU A 224 5.68 -7.60 -16.35
CA GLU A 224 4.79 -8.60 -16.91
C GLU A 224 3.36 -8.47 -16.36
N TYR A 225 3.16 -7.82 -15.21
CA TYR A 225 1.86 -7.61 -14.57
C TYR A 225 1.24 -6.24 -14.86
N ALA A 226 1.90 -5.41 -15.68
CA ALA A 226 1.38 -4.10 -16.04
C ALA A 226 -0.05 -4.18 -16.61
N GLY A 227 -0.99 -3.46 -15.99
CA GLY A 227 -2.40 -3.47 -16.36
C GLY A 227 -3.22 -4.64 -15.81
N LEU A 228 -2.61 -5.54 -15.03
CA LEU A 228 -3.29 -6.62 -14.29
C LEU A 228 -3.18 -6.45 -12.76
N MET A 229 -2.17 -5.70 -12.29
CA MET A 229 -1.87 -5.49 -10.88
C MET A 229 -1.65 -3.99 -10.62
N PRO A 230 -2.55 -3.30 -9.90
CA PRO A 230 -2.57 -1.84 -9.81
C PRO A 230 -1.72 -1.22 -8.70
N TYR A 231 -1.26 -2.03 -7.73
CA TYR A 231 -0.56 -1.52 -6.56
C TYR A 231 0.50 -2.49 -6.04
N ALA A 232 1.70 -1.97 -5.78
CA ALA A 232 2.78 -2.67 -5.07
C ALA A 232 2.94 -2.11 -3.66
N TRP A 233 3.03 -2.98 -2.65
CA TRP A 233 3.24 -2.57 -1.26
C TRP A 233 4.54 -1.79 -1.10
N HIS A 234 5.63 -2.34 -1.62
CA HIS A 234 6.92 -1.71 -1.67
C HIS A 234 7.22 -1.32 -3.12
N PHE A 235 7.18 -0.01 -3.38
CA PHE A 235 7.16 0.49 -4.75
C PHE A 235 8.57 0.53 -5.36
N ASN A 236 8.94 -0.57 -5.99
CA ASN A 236 10.30 -0.85 -6.45
C ASN A 236 10.67 -0.26 -7.82
N LEU A 237 9.81 0.60 -8.41
CA LEU A 237 10.09 1.15 -9.74
C LEU A 237 11.24 2.16 -9.74
N ASP A 238 12.11 2.04 -10.73
CA ASP A 238 13.16 3.03 -11.04
C ASP A 238 12.60 4.28 -11.74
N GLU A 239 13.46 5.29 -11.97
CA GLU A 239 13.04 6.54 -12.61
C GLU A 239 12.46 6.34 -14.01
N ARG A 240 13.02 5.44 -14.81
CA ARG A 240 12.60 5.19 -16.19
C ARG A 240 11.22 4.52 -16.20
N SER A 241 11.01 3.57 -15.30
CA SER A 241 9.75 2.84 -15.16
C SER A 241 8.64 3.72 -14.57
N ARG A 242 8.96 4.62 -13.64
CA ARG A 242 8.02 5.65 -13.16
C ARG A 242 7.62 6.66 -14.26
N LEU A 243 8.51 6.97 -15.19
CA LEU A 243 8.15 7.75 -16.39
C LEU A 243 7.29 6.94 -17.36
N LYS A 244 7.58 5.64 -17.52
CA LYS A 244 6.84 4.76 -18.43
C LYS A 244 5.38 4.57 -18.01
N TYR A 245 5.13 4.26 -16.74
CA TYR A 245 3.79 3.94 -16.26
C TYR A 245 3.16 5.13 -15.53
N PRO A 246 1.92 5.53 -15.87
CA PRO A 246 1.18 6.48 -15.05
C PRO A 246 0.68 5.81 -13.75
N PRO A 247 0.41 6.59 -12.68
CA PRO A 247 -0.10 6.05 -11.41
C PRO A 247 -1.41 5.26 -11.53
N SER A 248 -2.21 5.53 -12.56
CA SER A 248 -3.43 4.78 -12.88
C SER A 248 -3.18 3.35 -13.39
N VAL A 249 -1.96 3.03 -13.83
CA VAL A 249 -1.55 1.68 -14.24
C VAL A 249 -0.91 0.93 -13.09
N ILE A 250 0.03 1.59 -12.41
CA ILE A 250 0.68 1.06 -11.22
C ILE A 250 1.10 2.22 -10.34
N THR A 251 0.80 2.09 -9.06
CA THR A 251 1.35 2.93 -7.99
C THR A 251 1.82 2.02 -6.86
N GLY A 252 2.22 2.58 -5.74
CA GLY A 252 2.55 1.77 -4.59
C GLY A 252 2.67 2.58 -3.31
N GLY A 253 3.01 1.85 -2.25
CA GLY A 253 3.16 2.41 -0.93
C GLY A 253 4.47 3.15 -0.79
N GLY A 254 5.30 2.62 0.08
CA GLY A 254 6.54 3.22 0.50
C GLY A 254 7.78 2.54 -0.07
N PRO A 255 8.95 3.05 0.34
CA PRO A 255 10.24 2.70 -0.22
C PRO A 255 10.96 1.54 0.49
N GLY A 256 10.26 0.75 1.32
CA GLY A 256 10.83 -0.13 2.34
C GLY A 256 11.94 -1.09 1.88
N CYS A 257 11.92 -1.53 0.62
CA CYS A 257 13.05 -2.29 0.04
C CYS A 257 13.60 -1.66 -1.24
N ASN A 258 13.59 -0.34 -1.34
CA ASN A 258 14.49 0.31 -2.27
C ASN A 258 15.92 0.14 -1.78
N LEU A 259 16.79 -0.34 -2.67
CA LEU A 259 18.18 -0.66 -2.36
C LEU A 259 19.17 0.37 -2.93
N ARG A 260 18.66 1.42 -3.58
CA ARG A 260 19.42 2.55 -4.14
C ARG A 260 19.58 3.72 -3.16
N TRP A 261 19.15 3.56 -1.90
CA TRP A 261 19.37 4.52 -0.82
C TRP A 261 20.86 4.83 -0.59
N ALA A 262 21.76 3.92 -0.98
CA ALA A 262 23.19 4.15 -0.93
C ALA A 262 23.70 4.87 -2.19
N ARG A 263 24.48 5.94 -1.99
CA ARG A 263 25.27 6.68 -3.02
C ARG A 263 26.29 5.83 -3.81
N ARG A 264 26.23 4.50 -3.73
CA ARG A 264 27.02 3.58 -4.54
C ARG A 264 26.08 2.48 -5.00
N HIS A 265 26.04 2.28 -6.31
CA HIS A 265 25.48 1.10 -6.95
C HIS A 265 26.16 -0.15 -6.39
N THR A 266 25.71 -0.65 -5.25
CA THR A 266 25.86 -2.07 -4.96
C THR A 266 24.93 -2.77 -5.93
N ALA A 267 25.44 -3.77 -6.66
CA ALA A 267 24.57 -4.68 -7.39
C ALA A 267 23.51 -5.16 -6.39
N THR A 268 22.24 -4.96 -6.72
CA THR A 268 21.12 -5.47 -5.94
C THR A 268 21.13 -6.99 -6.06
N ALA A 269 21.88 -7.63 -5.17
CA ALA A 269 21.73 -9.05 -4.92
C ALA A 269 20.55 -9.20 -3.97
N TRP A 270 19.35 -9.36 -4.54
CA TRP A 270 18.28 -9.93 -3.75
C TRP A 270 18.72 -11.33 -3.31
N PRO A 271 18.58 -11.72 -2.02
CA PRO A 271 18.76 -13.11 -1.63
C PRO A 271 17.94 -13.96 -2.60
N GLY A 272 18.43 -15.07 -3.16
CA GLY A 272 17.77 -15.79 -4.27
C GLY A 272 16.32 -16.28 -4.03
N TRP A 273 15.77 -16.03 -2.83
CA TRP A 273 14.37 -16.23 -2.44
C TRP A 273 13.48 -14.98 -2.58
N PHE A 274 14.08 -13.80 -2.67
CA PHE A 274 13.49 -12.49 -2.99
C PHE A 274 13.96 -12.10 -4.40
N THR A 275 13.08 -11.65 -5.27
CA THR A 275 13.47 -11.20 -6.62
C THR A 275 12.55 -10.08 -7.05
N ALA A 276 12.85 -8.83 -6.66
CA ALA A 276 12.20 -7.69 -7.30
C ALA A 276 13.01 -7.31 -8.55
N PRO A 277 12.37 -7.08 -9.71
CA PRO A 277 13.08 -6.81 -10.97
C PRO A 277 13.82 -5.46 -10.97
N GLU A 278 13.38 -4.53 -10.12
CA GLU A 278 13.96 -3.19 -9.97
C GLU A 278 14.19 -2.88 -8.48
N ALA A 279 15.02 -1.87 -8.21
CA ALA A 279 15.55 -1.55 -6.89
C ALA A 279 15.04 -0.21 -6.32
N GLY A 280 14.00 0.38 -6.93
CA GLY A 280 13.51 1.73 -6.63
C GLY A 280 14.29 2.84 -7.34
N CYS A 281 14.16 4.09 -6.85
CA CYS A 281 14.81 5.30 -7.39
C CYS A 281 15.67 6.04 -6.34
N LEU A 282 16.52 6.99 -6.74
CA LEU A 282 17.50 7.61 -5.82
C LEU A 282 16.88 8.52 -4.74
N TYR A 283 15.78 9.19 -5.08
CA TYR A 283 15.13 10.19 -4.24
C TYR A 283 13.61 10.03 -4.30
N GLU A 284 13.09 9.01 -3.63
CA GLU A 284 11.68 8.64 -3.69
C GLU A 284 10.74 9.73 -3.19
N ASP A 285 11.20 10.56 -2.25
CA ASP A 285 10.48 11.74 -1.78
C ASP A 285 10.09 12.67 -2.95
N CYS A 286 10.92 12.78 -4.00
CA CYS A 286 10.61 13.57 -5.18
C CYS A 286 9.50 12.94 -6.05
N TRP A 287 9.31 11.63 -5.99
CA TRP A 287 8.26 10.95 -6.73
C TRP A 287 6.97 10.78 -5.91
N GLY A 288 7.05 11.02 -4.59
CA GLY A 288 6.00 10.69 -3.65
C GLY A 288 6.09 9.24 -3.18
N THR A 289 5.86 9.05 -1.88
CA THR A 289 5.73 7.74 -1.23
C THR A 289 4.50 7.75 -0.35
N SER A 290 3.80 6.62 -0.27
CA SER A 290 2.76 6.38 0.72
C SER A 290 3.27 5.41 1.79
N ILE A 291 2.37 4.94 2.64
CA ILE A 291 2.68 4.08 3.78
C ILE A 291 2.87 2.63 3.28
N ASP A 292 3.96 2.00 3.70
CA ASP A 292 4.26 0.57 3.55
C ASP A 292 4.56 -0.12 4.88
N GLY A 293 4.02 0.44 5.95
CA GLY A 293 4.07 -0.13 7.30
C GLY A 293 2.69 -0.51 7.83
N GLU A 294 2.69 -1.25 8.94
CA GLU A 294 1.50 -1.62 9.68
C GLU A 294 1.31 -0.64 10.86
N PRO A 295 0.16 0.04 10.98
CA PRO A 295 -0.08 0.93 12.09
C PRO A 295 -0.22 0.15 13.41
N THR A 296 0.25 0.76 14.49
CA THR A 296 -0.11 0.35 15.85
C THR A 296 -1.45 0.96 16.25
N LYS A 297 -2.09 0.43 17.30
CA LYS A 297 -3.37 0.95 17.82
C LYS A 297 -3.32 2.42 18.24
N ASP A 298 -2.14 2.97 18.55
CA ASP A 298 -2.04 4.38 18.96
C ASP A 298 -2.08 5.35 17.76
N LEU A 299 -1.82 4.88 16.53
CA LEU A 299 -1.81 5.65 15.28
C LEU A 299 -0.85 6.85 15.25
N ARG A 300 0.08 7.00 16.20
CA ARG A 300 0.97 8.17 16.27
C ARG A 300 1.93 8.23 15.09
N ALA A 301 2.68 7.15 14.86
CA ALA A 301 3.59 7.04 13.72
C ALA A 301 2.82 7.12 12.40
N PHE A 302 1.66 6.46 12.33
CA PHE A 302 0.79 6.49 11.15
C PHE A 302 0.30 7.90 10.80
N THR A 303 -0.04 8.71 11.81
CA THR A 303 -0.45 10.12 11.62
C THR A 303 0.69 10.93 11.01
N HIS A 304 1.90 10.78 11.57
CA HIS A 304 3.10 11.41 11.03
C HIS A 304 3.35 11.00 9.57
N ASP A 305 3.33 9.70 9.27
CA ASP A 305 3.57 9.20 7.91
C ASP A 305 2.46 9.59 6.92
N PHE A 306 1.21 9.75 7.38
CA PHE A 306 0.13 10.25 6.53
C PHE A 306 0.44 11.67 6.04
N PHE A 307 0.74 12.60 6.95
CA PHE A 307 1.00 13.99 6.59
C PHE A 307 2.31 14.15 5.80
N THR A 308 3.39 13.48 6.24
CA THR A 308 4.72 13.67 5.66
C THR A 308 4.97 12.83 4.41
N ARG A 309 4.12 11.84 4.12
CA ARG A 309 4.25 10.98 2.94
C ARG A 309 2.95 10.97 2.13
N THR A 310 1.91 10.29 2.63
CA THR A 310 0.71 9.97 1.84
C THR A 310 0.00 11.20 1.30
N LEU A 311 -0.11 12.29 2.04
CA LEU A 311 -0.75 13.53 1.58
C LEU A 311 -0.06 14.09 0.33
N GLN A 312 1.28 14.16 0.35
CA GLN A 312 2.06 14.56 -0.82
C GLN A 312 1.89 13.55 -1.96
N TRP A 313 2.04 12.26 -1.68
CA TRP A 313 1.92 11.21 -2.69
C TRP A 313 0.56 11.23 -3.38
N HIS A 314 -0.53 11.46 -2.63
CA HIS A 314 -1.88 11.58 -3.16
C HIS A 314 -1.98 12.79 -4.10
N PHE A 315 -1.45 13.94 -3.68
CA PHE A 315 -1.39 15.13 -4.52
C PHE A 315 -0.60 14.88 -5.81
N LEU A 316 0.64 14.37 -5.70
CA LEU A 316 1.51 14.11 -6.86
C LEU A 316 0.91 13.11 -7.84
N ASN A 317 0.21 12.08 -7.35
CA ASN A 317 -0.42 11.08 -8.21
C ASN A 317 -1.62 11.58 -9.02
N ASN A 318 -2.07 12.83 -8.82
CA ASN A 318 -3.03 13.50 -9.71
C ASN A 318 -2.38 14.16 -10.93
N HIS A 319 -1.05 14.25 -10.97
CA HIS A 319 -0.33 14.91 -12.04
C HIS A 319 0.60 13.92 -12.74
N ARG A 320 0.62 13.90 -14.08
CA ARG A 320 1.52 13.01 -14.81
C ARG A 320 2.95 13.50 -14.70
N VAL A 321 3.88 12.61 -14.41
CA VAL A 321 5.32 12.91 -14.51
C VAL A 321 5.70 13.14 -15.98
N ILE A 322 6.36 14.27 -16.25
CA ILE A 322 6.87 14.65 -17.57
C ILE A 322 8.33 14.23 -17.73
N LYS A 323 9.17 14.55 -16.74
CA LYS A 323 10.62 14.28 -16.75
C LYS A 323 11.20 14.30 -15.35
N HIS A 324 12.40 13.76 -15.21
CA HIS A 324 13.26 13.99 -14.05
C HIS A 324 14.62 14.56 -14.49
N VAL A 325 15.27 15.31 -13.61
CA VAL A 325 16.59 15.88 -13.80
C VAL A 325 17.45 15.51 -12.59
N HIS A 326 18.65 14.98 -12.84
CA HIS A 326 19.60 14.67 -11.78
C HIS A 326 20.96 15.26 -12.13
N THR A 327 21.42 16.21 -11.33
CA THR A 327 22.73 16.85 -11.42
C THR A 327 23.47 16.68 -10.08
N PRO A 328 24.76 17.03 -10.00
CA PRO A 328 25.47 17.03 -8.72
C PRO A 328 24.86 17.96 -7.66
N GLN A 329 24.00 18.91 -8.02
CA GLN A 329 23.39 19.90 -7.12
C GLN A 329 21.94 19.61 -6.76
N VAL A 330 21.17 19.07 -7.71
CA VAL A 330 19.72 18.88 -7.56
C VAL A 330 19.24 17.58 -8.17
N TYR A 331 18.19 17.03 -7.56
CA TYR A 331 17.33 16.00 -8.15
C TYR A 331 15.91 16.54 -8.21
N GLU A 332 15.34 16.61 -9.41
CA GLU A 332 14.05 17.25 -9.65
C GLU A 332 13.14 16.32 -10.44
N VAL A 333 11.84 16.33 -10.10
CA VAL A 333 10.81 15.65 -10.87
C VAL A 333 9.77 16.71 -11.26
N TYR A 334 9.51 16.79 -12.57
CA TYR A 334 8.57 17.72 -13.16
C TYR A 334 7.31 16.96 -13.54
N PHE A 335 6.19 17.45 -13.08
CA PHE A 335 4.87 16.91 -13.35
C PHE A 335 4.07 17.92 -14.20
N GLU A 336 2.93 17.50 -14.72
CA GLU A 336 1.93 18.39 -15.32
C GLU A 336 1.47 19.49 -14.34
N ASP A 337 0.77 20.49 -14.87
CA ASP A 337 0.22 21.63 -14.12
C ASP A 337 1.25 22.47 -13.33
N ASP A 338 2.50 22.49 -13.79
CA ASP A 338 3.60 23.23 -13.12
C ASP A 338 3.82 22.77 -11.68
N VAL A 339 3.72 21.45 -11.46
CA VAL A 339 4.09 20.80 -10.20
C VAL A 339 5.54 20.32 -10.29
N VAL A 340 6.37 20.73 -9.32
CA VAL A 340 7.79 20.38 -9.28
C VAL A 340 8.17 19.94 -7.86
N THR A 341 8.83 18.79 -7.76
CA THR A 341 9.58 18.43 -6.55
C THR A 341 11.07 18.63 -6.81
N SER A 342 11.78 19.14 -5.82
CA SER A 342 13.23 19.37 -5.92
C SER A 342 13.92 18.97 -4.62
N MET A 343 15.00 18.21 -4.75
CA MET A 343 15.88 17.81 -3.67
C MET A 343 17.28 18.36 -3.92
N ARG A 344 17.73 19.27 -3.06
CA ARG A 344 19.13 19.71 -3.06
C ARG A 344 20.02 18.57 -2.55
N THR A 345 20.94 18.11 -3.37
CA THR A 345 21.72 16.89 -3.11
C THR A 345 22.76 17.05 -1.98
N SER A 346 23.20 18.28 -1.70
CA SER A 346 24.26 18.58 -0.73
C SER A 346 23.84 18.33 0.71
N ASP A 347 22.58 18.62 1.05
CA ASP A 347 22.03 18.56 2.40
C ASP A 347 20.63 17.94 2.48
N ARG A 348 20.13 17.40 1.36
CA ARG A 348 18.79 16.81 1.23
C ARG A 348 17.66 17.79 1.58
N HIS A 349 17.82 19.07 1.20
CA HIS A 349 16.73 20.04 1.32
C HIS A 349 15.65 19.78 0.27
N PHE A 350 14.49 19.29 0.71
CA PHE A 350 13.34 18.97 -0.15
C PHE A 350 12.37 20.15 -0.28
N THR A 351 11.82 20.36 -1.47
CA THR A 351 10.73 21.29 -1.76
C THR A 351 9.72 20.68 -2.73
N LEU A 352 8.45 21.07 -2.58
CA LEU A 352 7.37 20.84 -3.53
C LEU A 352 6.69 22.17 -3.85
N THR A 353 6.57 22.48 -5.14
CA THR A 353 5.85 23.64 -5.65
C THR A 353 4.73 23.26 -6.61
N HIS A 354 3.74 24.13 -6.72
CA HIS A 354 2.64 24.04 -7.70
C HIS A 354 2.30 25.45 -8.19
N GLN A 355 2.50 25.72 -9.48
CA GLN A 355 2.29 27.04 -10.09
C GLN A 355 3.12 28.13 -9.38
N GLY A 356 4.39 27.84 -9.12
CA GLY A 356 5.32 28.71 -8.39
C GLY A 356 5.11 28.82 -6.87
N ARG A 357 3.97 28.34 -6.33
CA ARG A 357 3.68 28.39 -4.88
C ARG A 357 4.34 27.22 -4.16
N VAL A 358 4.91 27.47 -2.98
CA VAL A 358 5.48 26.41 -2.13
C VAL A 358 4.38 25.71 -1.36
N LEU A 359 4.21 24.40 -1.59
CA LEU A 359 3.28 23.54 -0.84
C LEU A 359 3.98 22.78 0.29
N ARG A 360 5.27 22.51 0.14
CA ARG A 360 6.09 21.87 1.18
C ARG A 360 7.53 22.30 1.07
N GLU A 361 8.15 22.48 2.22
CA GLU A 361 9.58 22.64 2.38
C GLU A 361 10.02 21.84 3.59
N GLN A 362 10.88 20.85 3.36
CA GLN A 362 11.25 19.83 4.35
C GLN A 362 10.01 19.20 5.03
N SER A 363 9.77 19.49 6.31
CA SER A 363 8.66 18.93 7.08
C SER A 363 7.47 19.88 7.24
N ASP A 364 7.63 21.14 6.84
CA ASP A 364 6.57 22.13 6.86
C ASP A 364 5.78 22.03 5.56
N LEU A 365 4.48 21.81 5.66
CA LEU A 365 3.62 21.62 4.51
C LEU A 365 2.24 22.23 4.70
N LEU A 366 1.65 22.63 3.59
CA LEU A 366 0.25 22.97 3.42
C LEU A 366 -0.17 22.53 2.00
N ILE A 367 -0.72 21.33 1.89
CA ILE A 367 -0.99 20.66 0.61
C ILE A 367 -2.51 20.56 0.42
N PRO A 368 -3.04 20.79 -0.80
CA PRO A 368 -4.44 20.53 -1.10
C PRO A 368 -4.84 19.07 -0.87
N ALA A 369 -5.87 18.85 -0.05
CA ALA A 369 -6.49 17.55 0.15
C ALA A 369 -7.54 17.34 -0.94
N LEU A 370 -7.12 16.85 -2.11
CA LEU A 370 -7.92 16.85 -3.36
C LEU A 370 -9.22 16.02 -3.31
N TRP A 371 -9.43 15.21 -2.27
CA TRP A 371 -10.70 14.50 -2.03
C TRP A 371 -11.73 15.32 -1.24
N LEU A 372 -11.39 16.54 -0.85
CA LEU A 372 -12.23 17.47 -0.08
C LEU A 372 -12.38 18.79 -0.81
N ASP A 373 -13.56 19.40 -0.68
CA ASP A 373 -13.84 20.70 -1.27
C ASP A 373 -12.99 21.79 -0.62
N ARG A 374 -12.23 22.53 -1.44
CA ARG A 374 -11.41 23.70 -1.07
C ARG A 374 -10.65 23.52 0.24
N THR A 375 -10.15 22.32 0.53
CA THR A 375 -9.52 22.01 1.81
C THR A 375 -8.02 21.82 1.64
N LEU A 376 -7.25 22.46 2.51
CA LEU A 376 -5.81 22.24 2.63
C LEU A 376 -5.53 21.45 3.91
N MET A 377 -4.53 20.59 3.88
CA MET A 377 -4.00 19.90 5.04
C MET A 377 -2.58 20.36 5.32
N GLY A 378 -2.32 20.75 6.57
CA GLY A 378 -1.04 21.29 7.02
C GLY A 378 -0.38 20.43 8.09
N TYR A 379 0.94 20.43 8.13
CA TYR A 379 1.74 19.76 9.16
C TYR A 379 3.11 20.42 9.30
N SER A 380 3.71 20.34 10.49
CA SER A 380 5.10 20.69 10.73
C SER A 380 5.70 19.73 11.75
N GLU A 381 6.87 19.14 11.47
CA GLU A 381 7.53 18.24 12.42
C GLU A 381 8.11 19.01 13.62
N ASN A 382 8.76 20.14 13.33
CA ASN A 382 9.51 20.92 14.32
C ASN A 382 8.76 22.16 14.82
N GLY A 383 7.55 22.38 14.32
CA GLY A 383 6.80 23.62 14.52
C GLY A 383 7.28 24.73 13.61
N CYS A 384 6.36 25.61 13.21
CA CYS A 384 6.68 26.70 12.30
C CYS A 384 5.76 27.90 12.52
N THR A 385 6.20 29.08 12.09
CA THR A 385 5.31 30.20 11.80
C THR A 385 5.62 30.68 10.39
N ARG A 386 4.69 30.44 9.47
CA ARG A 386 4.93 30.62 8.03
C ARG A 386 3.72 31.25 7.35
N GLU A 387 4.02 32.05 6.33
CA GLU A 387 3.02 32.54 5.38
C GLU A 387 2.93 31.58 4.19
N TRP A 388 1.71 31.25 3.80
CA TRP A 388 1.40 30.34 2.71
C TRP A 388 0.55 31.05 1.66
N GLU A 389 0.91 30.86 0.40
CA GLU A 389 0.15 31.39 -0.74
C GLU A 389 -0.96 30.42 -1.13
N LEU A 390 -2.20 30.92 -1.15
CA LEU A 390 -3.37 30.14 -1.52
C LEU A 390 -3.57 30.11 -3.04
N SER A 391 -4.30 29.11 -3.53
CA SER A 391 -4.66 29.02 -4.94
C SER A 391 -5.77 30.00 -5.30
N ALA A 392 -5.98 30.23 -6.61
CA ALA A 392 -6.97 31.18 -7.12
C ALA A 392 -8.42 30.84 -6.68
N ASP A 393 -8.73 29.58 -6.40
CA ASP A 393 -10.01 29.14 -5.85
C ASP A 393 -10.25 29.60 -4.41
N TRP A 394 -9.30 30.28 -3.77
CA TRP A 394 -9.46 30.96 -2.48
C TRP A 394 -9.65 32.48 -2.60
N ALA A 395 -9.80 33.04 -3.81
CA ALA A 395 -9.86 34.48 -4.03
C ALA A 395 -11.05 35.19 -3.34
N ASP A 396 -12.14 34.47 -3.09
CA ASP A 396 -13.35 34.95 -2.38
C ASP A 396 -13.26 34.80 -0.85
N ALA A 397 -12.27 34.06 -0.33
CA ALA A 397 -12.13 33.80 1.09
C ALA A 397 -11.49 35.00 1.81
N SER A 398 -12.18 35.53 2.82
CA SER A 398 -11.63 36.59 3.70
C SER A 398 -11.00 36.02 4.98
N ARG A 399 -11.38 34.80 5.35
CA ARG A 399 -10.92 34.07 6.54
C ARG A 399 -10.74 32.60 6.20
N ALA A 400 -9.86 31.96 6.96
CA ALA A 400 -9.68 30.51 6.93
C ALA A 400 -9.90 29.94 8.33
N LYS A 401 -10.70 28.88 8.42
CA LYS A 401 -10.85 28.08 9.63
C LYS A 401 -9.76 27.02 9.66
N VAL A 402 -8.93 27.05 10.70
CA VAL A 402 -7.85 26.09 10.95
C VAL A 402 -8.30 25.17 12.06
N THR A 403 -8.37 23.87 11.77
CA THR A 403 -8.85 22.85 12.72
C THR A 403 -7.73 21.86 12.99
N THR A 404 -7.38 21.64 14.26
CA THR A 404 -6.39 20.61 14.65
C THR A 404 -6.99 19.23 14.43
N VAL A 405 -6.20 18.33 13.83
CA VAL A 405 -6.63 16.99 13.44
C VAL A 405 -5.80 15.95 14.16
N THR A 406 -6.48 15.07 14.90
CA THR A 406 -5.84 13.94 15.58
C THR A 406 -6.61 12.64 15.28
N PRO A 407 -6.03 11.47 15.56
CA PRO A 407 -6.78 10.21 15.54
C PRO A 407 -7.99 10.19 16.48
N ALA A 408 -8.05 11.02 17.52
CA ALA A 408 -9.24 11.13 18.38
C ALA A 408 -10.38 11.91 17.68
N GLY A 409 -10.01 12.81 16.76
CA GLY A 409 -10.90 13.65 15.96
C GLY A 409 -10.40 15.08 15.90
N ASN A 410 -11.28 15.99 15.51
CA ASN A 410 -11.00 17.42 15.48
C ASN A 410 -11.22 18.02 16.86
N GLU A 411 -10.18 18.57 17.47
CA GLU A 411 -10.21 18.96 18.89
C GLU A 411 -10.44 20.46 19.11
N SER A 412 -9.90 21.30 18.21
CA SER A 412 -9.97 22.75 18.33
C SER A 412 -9.95 23.39 16.96
N SER A 413 -10.61 24.55 16.83
CA SER A 413 -10.53 25.35 15.62
C SER A 413 -10.32 26.82 15.92
N THR A 414 -9.49 27.47 15.14
CA THR A 414 -9.27 28.92 15.15
C THR A 414 -9.60 29.50 13.78
N GLN A 415 -9.68 30.82 13.68
CA GLN A 415 -9.82 31.49 12.39
C GLN A 415 -8.66 32.47 12.19
N VAL A 416 -8.08 32.43 11.00
CA VAL A 416 -7.00 33.34 10.57
C VAL A 416 -7.49 34.19 9.40
N PRO A 417 -7.05 35.45 9.28
CA PRO A 417 -7.40 36.29 8.14
C PRO A 417 -6.69 35.79 6.88
N VAL A 418 -7.38 35.88 5.75
CA VAL A 418 -6.78 35.75 4.41
C VAL A 418 -6.47 37.15 3.92
N VAL A 419 -5.20 37.44 3.67
CA VAL A 419 -4.75 38.77 3.25
C VAL A 419 -3.96 38.62 1.96
N ASN A 420 -4.41 39.29 0.89
CA ASN A 420 -3.79 39.25 -0.43
C ASN A 420 -3.54 37.81 -0.94
N GLY A 421 -4.52 36.91 -0.74
CA GLY A 421 -4.42 35.51 -1.16
C GLY A 421 -3.46 34.66 -0.31
N LYS A 422 -3.10 35.12 0.88
CA LYS A 422 -2.17 34.41 1.79
C LYS A 422 -2.76 34.21 3.17
N ILE A 423 -2.28 33.17 3.86
CA ILE A 423 -2.55 32.93 5.27
C ILE A 423 -1.25 32.80 6.05
N ARG A 424 -1.23 33.29 7.28
CA ARG A 424 -0.14 33.05 8.23
C ARG A 424 -0.57 31.98 9.23
N LEU A 425 0.13 30.85 9.24
CA LEU A 425 -0.12 29.74 10.14
C LEU A 425 1.04 29.61 11.14
N THR A 426 0.68 29.44 12.41
CA THR A 426 1.59 29.01 13.47
C THR A 426 1.18 27.60 13.87
N LEU A 427 2.09 26.65 13.68
CA LEU A 427 1.90 25.24 14.01
C LEU A 427 2.90 24.83 15.09
N GLU A 428 2.41 24.12 16.10
CA GLU A 428 3.25 23.46 17.09
C GLU A 428 3.97 22.24 16.46
N PRO A 429 5.07 21.76 17.09
CA PRO A 429 5.73 20.53 16.65
C PRO A 429 4.74 19.35 16.57
N ARG A 430 4.78 18.64 15.44
CA ARG A 430 3.93 17.49 15.10
C ARG A 430 2.43 17.78 15.07
N GLN A 431 2.05 19.04 14.80
CA GLN A 431 0.65 19.42 14.70
C GLN A 431 0.13 19.26 13.26
N GLY A 432 -0.84 18.36 13.08
CA GLY A 432 -1.64 18.25 11.85
C GLY A 432 -2.87 19.14 11.89
N VAL A 433 -3.18 19.84 10.80
CA VAL A 433 -4.36 20.72 10.68
C VAL A 433 -5.10 20.53 9.36
N MET A 434 -6.41 20.77 9.37
CA MET A 434 -7.24 21.00 8.19
C MET A 434 -7.59 22.49 8.11
N VAL A 435 -7.45 23.08 6.93
CA VAL A 435 -7.70 24.50 6.66
C VAL A 435 -8.79 24.61 5.60
N THR A 436 -9.86 25.34 5.92
CA THR A 436 -11.05 25.52 5.06
C THR A 436 -11.45 27.00 4.98
N PRO A 437 -12.07 27.47 3.89
CA PRO A 437 -12.62 28.82 3.82
C PRO A 437 -13.68 29.03 4.92
N ALA A 438 -13.76 30.24 5.48
CA ALA A 438 -14.65 30.59 6.60
C ALA A 438 -15.44 31.87 6.37
#